data_AF-A0A1M6NRN9-F1
#
_entry.id   AF-A0A1M6NRN9-F1
#
_cell.length_a   1.000
_cell.length_b   1.000
_cell.length_c   1.000
_cell.angle_alpha   90.00
_cell.angle_beta   90.00
_cell.angle_gamma   90.00
#
_symmetry.space_group_name_H-M   'P 1'
#
loop_
_entity.id
_entity.type
_entity.pdbx_description
1 polymer ?
#
loop_
_entity_poly.entity_id
_entity_poly.type
_entity_poly.pdbx_seq_one_letter_code
_entity_poly.pdbx_strand_id
1 'polypeptide(L)'
;MQKNLKKYGVSACLIVFVFAAGFIAGCNKQQLANVSGKAAEHAKVVIPAAFAGVHTVPSVGSTEVAFSPEGGITPMIVKELGQAKKSIQVQAYSFTSQEIIQALIDAKKRGVDVKIIIDKSNVSDDDKESSRSKKEKELLDSIVANGIGLKIDSDFQIAHSKIMIIDGVDVITGSFNFTHSAEHNNAENCLVIHGNKDLAVLYTQNWQWRWSETENYKKS
;
A
#
# COMPACT_ATOMS: atom_id res chain seq x y z
N MET A 1 -11.69 -40.98 -41.22
CA MET A 1 -10.66 -40.14 -41.87
C MET A 1 -10.06 -39.22 -40.83
N GLN A 2 -8.79 -39.46 -40.48
CA GLN A 2 -7.97 -38.61 -39.63
C GLN A 2 -7.41 -37.40 -40.41
N LYS A 3 -6.83 -36.47 -39.64
CA LYS A 3 -5.77 -35.47 -39.99
C LYS A 3 -6.30 -34.09 -40.44
N ASN A 4 -5.84 -32.95 -39.92
CA ASN A 4 -4.56 -32.63 -39.27
C ASN A 4 -4.66 -31.45 -38.30
N LEU A 5 -4.08 -31.62 -37.10
CA LEU A 5 -3.38 -30.56 -36.37
C LEU A 5 -2.09 -30.18 -37.11
N LYS A 6 -1.78 -28.89 -37.19
CA LYS A 6 -0.44 -28.30 -37.41
C LYS A 6 -0.48 -26.90 -36.77
N LYS A 7 0.54 -26.37 -36.08
CA LYS A 7 1.82 -26.88 -35.58
C LYS A 7 2.36 -25.72 -34.70
N TYR A 8 2.96 -26.06 -33.56
CA TYR A 8 3.82 -25.15 -32.80
C TYR A 8 4.99 -24.66 -33.67
N GLY A 9 5.35 -23.39 -33.51
CA GLY A 9 6.55 -22.77 -34.09
C GLY A 9 7.18 -21.84 -33.07
N VAL A 10 8.08 -22.39 -32.25
CA VAL A 10 9.06 -21.65 -31.45
C VAL A 10 10.01 -20.97 -32.44
N SER A 11 10.17 -19.65 -32.37
CA SER A 11 11.25 -18.97 -33.07
C SER A 11 12.19 -18.36 -32.04
N ALA A 12 13.30 -19.06 -31.82
CA ALA A 12 14.43 -18.57 -31.04
C ALA A 12 15.13 -17.49 -31.87
N CYS A 13 15.11 -16.24 -31.39
CA CYS A 13 15.92 -15.18 -31.97
C CYS A 13 17.33 -15.29 -31.38
N LEU A 14 18.19 -16.02 -32.09
CA LEU A 14 19.61 -16.15 -31.81
C LEU A 14 20.32 -14.87 -32.31
N ILE A 15 20.56 -13.90 -31.43
CA ILE A 15 21.42 -12.76 -31.76
C ILE A 15 22.86 -13.22 -31.56
N VAL A 16 23.52 -13.47 -32.69
CA VAL A 16 24.96 -13.70 -32.82
C VAL A 16 25.67 -12.37 -32.61
N PHE A 17 26.36 -12.21 -31.48
CA PHE A 17 27.38 -11.16 -31.35
C PHE A 17 28.72 -11.69 -31.84
N VAL A 18 29.18 -11.14 -32.96
CA VAL A 18 30.51 -11.35 -33.53
C VAL A 18 31.55 -10.70 -32.62
N PHE A 19 32.52 -11.49 -32.16
CA PHE A 19 33.72 -10.99 -31.50
C PHE A 19 34.59 -10.23 -32.51
N ALA A 20 34.83 -8.95 -32.26
CA ALA A 20 35.94 -8.22 -32.84
C ALA A 20 37.01 -8.03 -31.75
N ALA A 21 38.13 -8.73 -31.90
CA ALA A 21 39.34 -8.51 -31.12
C ALA A 21 40.12 -7.33 -31.72
N GLY A 22 40.46 -6.34 -30.89
CA GLY A 22 41.29 -5.21 -31.27
C GLY A 22 41.65 -4.36 -30.05
N PHE A 23 42.88 -4.52 -29.58
CA PHE A 23 43.52 -3.78 -28.49
C PHE A 23 43.40 -2.26 -28.61
N ILE A 24 43.16 -1.56 -27.49
CA ILE A 24 43.97 -0.43 -27.00
C ILE A 24 43.75 -0.28 -25.48
N ALA A 25 44.87 -0.02 -24.81
CA ALA A 25 45.13 -0.05 -23.39
C ALA A 25 44.42 1.04 -22.57
N GLY A 26 44.28 0.76 -21.26
CA GLY A 26 44.12 1.79 -20.24
C GLY A 26 42.72 1.94 -19.65
N CYS A 27 42.23 0.94 -18.92
CA CYS A 27 41.19 1.14 -17.92
C CYS A 27 41.65 0.62 -16.56
N ASN A 28 41.76 1.56 -15.63
CA ASN A 28 42.31 1.42 -14.30
C ASN A 28 41.45 0.42 -13.47
N LYS A 29 42.08 -0.52 -12.75
CA LYS A 29 41.38 -1.54 -11.92
C LYS A 29 40.54 -0.93 -10.79
N GLN A 30 40.66 0.37 -10.51
CA GLN A 30 39.79 1.11 -9.59
C GLN A 30 38.39 1.42 -10.13
N GLN A 31 38.16 1.35 -11.45
CA GLN A 31 36.87 1.70 -12.04
C GLN A 31 35.92 0.50 -12.20
N LEU A 32 36.43 -0.73 -12.04
CA LEU A 32 35.63 -1.96 -11.96
C LEU A 32 35.14 -2.26 -10.53
N ALA A 33 35.63 -1.54 -9.52
CA ALA A 33 35.20 -1.67 -8.13
C ALA A 33 34.01 -0.77 -7.75
N ASN A 34 33.58 0.13 -8.65
CA ASN A 34 32.49 1.10 -8.40
C ASN A 34 31.21 0.83 -9.18
N VAL A 35 31.08 -0.33 -9.84
CA VAL A 35 29.83 -0.78 -10.49
C VAL A 35 29.20 -1.99 -9.77
N SER A 36 29.83 -2.50 -8.71
CA SER A 36 29.32 -3.62 -7.91
C SER A 36 28.68 -3.20 -6.57
N GLY A 37 28.49 -1.90 -6.32
CA GLY A 37 27.88 -1.38 -5.10
C GLY A 37 26.47 -0.84 -5.33
N LYS A 38 25.47 -1.51 -4.74
CA LYS A 38 24.03 -1.17 -4.68
C LYS A 38 23.14 -1.61 -5.87
N ALA A 39 23.17 -2.90 -6.19
CA ALA A 39 21.89 -3.59 -6.29
C ALA A 39 21.68 -4.24 -4.91
N ALA A 40 20.93 -3.56 -4.03
CA ALA A 40 20.40 -4.25 -2.86
C ALA A 40 19.50 -5.35 -3.43
N GLU A 41 19.98 -6.59 -3.36
CA GLU A 41 19.18 -7.77 -3.62
C GLU A 41 17.96 -7.66 -2.71
N HIS A 42 16.80 -7.30 -3.28
CA HIS A 42 15.55 -7.27 -2.52
C HIS A 42 15.36 -8.68 -1.98
N ALA A 43 15.64 -8.88 -0.68
CA ALA A 43 15.36 -10.14 -0.01
C ALA A 43 13.91 -10.48 -0.33
N LYS A 44 13.69 -11.65 -0.95
CA LYS A 44 12.39 -12.04 -1.47
C LYS A 44 11.39 -12.03 -0.31
N VAL A 45 10.48 -11.07 -0.29
CA VAL A 45 9.43 -10.97 0.73
C VAL A 45 8.62 -12.27 0.71
N VAL A 46 8.59 -13.00 1.83
CA VAL A 46 7.87 -14.26 1.98
C VAL A 46 6.58 -14.01 2.74
N ILE A 47 5.44 -14.35 2.13
CA ILE A 47 4.13 -14.25 2.78
C ILE A 47 4.04 -15.34 3.88
N PRO A 48 3.71 -14.97 5.14
CA PRO A 48 3.51 -15.93 6.21
C PRO A 48 2.43 -16.98 5.91
N ALA A 49 2.69 -18.22 6.31
CA ALA A 49 1.80 -19.36 6.05
C ALA A 49 0.37 -19.20 6.63
N ALA A 50 0.21 -18.43 7.70
CA ALA A 50 -1.07 -18.23 8.38
C ALA A 50 -2.15 -17.58 7.49
N PHE A 51 -1.73 -16.78 6.52
CA PHE A 51 -2.62 -16.09 5.56
C PHE A 51 -2.12 -16.25 4.11
N ALA A 52 -1.34 -17.29 3.85
CA ALA A 52 -0.90 -17.64 2.51
C ALA A 52 -1.96 -18.49 1.81
N GLY A 53 -2.24 -18.17 0.55
CA GLY A 53 -3.20 -18.90 -0.27
C GLY A 53 -4.60 -18.30 -0.20
N VAL A 54 -5.59 -19.07 -0.67
CA VAL A 54 -7.00 -18.65 -0.69
C VAL A 54 -7.68 -19.12 0.59
N HIS A 55 -8.31 -18.19 1.30
CA HIS A 55 -9.10 -18.48 2.48
C HIS A 55 -10.59 -18.29 2.18
N THR A 56 -11.43 -19.20 2.66
CA THR A 56 -12.88 -19.06 2.61
C THR A 56 -13.39 -18.80 4.01
N VAL A 57 -14.11 -17.70 4.20
CA VAL A 57 -14.78 -17.35 5.45
C VAL A 57 -16.28 -17.21 5.21
N PRO A 58 -17.15 -17.50 6.21
CA PRO A 58 -18.58 -17.26 6.08
C PRO A 58 -18.89 -15.79 5.79
N SER A 59 -19.94 -15.55 4.99
CA SER A 59 -20.51 -14.21 4.86
C SER A 59 -21.46 -13.97 6.04
N VAL A 60 -21.03 -13.14 6.98
CA VAL A 60 -21.78 -12.77 8.18
C VAL A 60 -21.77 -11.26 8.37
N GLY A 61 -22.76 -10.74 9.09
CA GLY A 61 -22.92 -9.31 9.34
C GLY A 61 -23.59 -8.59 8.16
N SER A 62 -23.21 -7.35 7.91
CA SER A 62 -23.79 -6.50 6.87
C SER A 62 -22.72 -5.75 6.08
N THR A 63 -23.03 -5.38 4.84
CA THR A 63 -22.12 -4.62 3.99
C THR A 63 -22.78 -3.32 3.56
N GLU A 64 -22.14 -2.19 3.84
CA GLU A 64 -22.45 -0.90 3.21
C GLU A 64 -21.56 -0.73 1.97
N VAL A 65 -22.09 -0.06 0.94
CA VAL A 65 -21.37 0.21 -0.31
C VAL A 65 -21.62 1.63 -0.77
N ALA A 66 -20.56 2.30 -1.20
CA ALA A 66 -20.63 3.61 -1.84
C ALA A 66 -19.66 3.67 -3.03
N PHE A 67 -19.93 4.61 -3.92
CA PHE A 67 -19.19 4.82 -5.15
C PHE A 67 -18.75 6.28 -5.25
N SER A 68 -17.77 6.56 -6.09
CA SER A 68 -17.39 7.93 -6.45
C SER A 68 -17.42 8.09 -7.97
N PRO A 69 -17.52 9.32 -8.49
CA PRO A 69 -17.47 10.60 -7.77
C PRO A 69 -18.76 10.92 -6.98
N GLU A 70 -18.64 11.75 -5.94
CA GLU A 70 -19.74 12.40 -5.19
C GLU A 70 -20.77 11.45 -4.51
N GLY A 71 -20.46 10.16 -4.37
CA GLY A 71 -21.37 9.20 -3.74
C GLY A 71 -21.18 9.03 -2.23
N GLY A 72 -20.32 9.84 -1.61
CA GLY A 72 -20.22 9.94 -0.15
C GLY A 72 -19.33 8.87 0.49
N ILE A 73 -18.30 8.39 -0.22
CA ILE A 73 -17.36 7.40 0.35
C ILE A 73 -16.61 8.01 1.54
N THR A 74 -16.13 9.24 1.43
CA THR A 74 -15.38 9.92 2.50
C THR A 74 -16.24 10.16 3.74
N PRO A 75 -17.47 10.72 3.64
CA PRO A 75 -18.40 10.78 4.76
C PRO A 75 -18.70 9.42 5.40
N MET A 76 -18.88 8.36 4.60
CA MET A 76 -19.07 7.00 5.09
C MET A 76 -17.87 6.53 5.93
N ILE A 77 -16.63 6.69 5.41
CA ILE A 77 -15.41 6.35 6.16
C ILE A 77 -15.30 7.17 7.45
N VAL A 78 -15.53 8.48 7.41
CA VAL A 78 -15.46 9.36 8.59
C VAL A 78 -16.47 8.94 9.66
N LYS A 79 -17.69 8.55 9.27
CA LYS A 79 -18.71 7.99 10.18
C LYS A 79 -18.19 6.75 10.89
N GLU A 80 -17.59 5.81 10.17
CA GLU A 80 -17.08 4.57 10.77
C GLU A 80 -15.91 4.81 11.72
N LEU A 81 -14.98 5.69 11.33
CA LEU A 81 -13.88 6.11 12.20
C LEU A 81 -14.37 6.83 13.46
N GLY A 82 -15.48 7.56 13.37
CA GLY A 82 -16.14 8.20 14.51
C GLY A 82 -16.74 7.20 15.51
N GLN A 83 -17.12 6.01 15.06
CA GLN A 83 -17.75 4.98 15.89
C GLN A 83 -16.74 4.07 16.60
N ALA A 84 -15.53 3.91 16.06
CA ALA A 84 -14.45 3.09 16.62
C ALA A 84 -14.21 3.32 18.12
N LYS A 85 -13.99 2.22 18.86
CA LYS A 85 -13.86 2.22 20.33
C LYS A 85 -12.52 1.72 20.85
N LYS A 86 -11.80 0.87 20.12
CA LYS A 86 -10.61 0.16 20.60
C LYS A 86 -9.39 0.40 19.71
N SER A 87 -9.51 0.13 18.41
CA SER A 87 -8.36 0.20 17.50
C SER A 87 -8.76 0.51 16.07
N ILE A 88 -7.88 1.22 15.36
CA ILE A 88 -7.97 1.42 13.92
C ILE A 88 -6.61 1.12 13.30
N GLN A 89 -6.57 0.17 12.37
CA GLN A 89 -5.38 -0.17 11.60
C GLN A 89 -5.60 0.20 10.14
N VAL A 90 -4.68 0.97 9.55
CA VAL A 90 -4.80 1.49 8.19
C VAL A 90 -3.65 1.00 7.33
N GLN A 91 -3.93 0.55 6.10
CA GLN A 91 -2.96 0.54 5.00
C GLN A 91 -3.50 1.42 3.87
N ALA A 92 -2.68 2.33 3.40
CA ALA A 92 -3.06 3.29 2.37
C ALA A 92 -1.99 3.41 1.28
N TYR A 93 -2.38 3.23 0.02
CA TYR A 93 -1.52 3.51 -1.11
C TYR A 93 -1.27 5.01 -1.27
N SER A 94 -2.32 5.81 -1.52
CA SER A 94 -2.22 7.27 -1.53
C SER A 94 -3.03 7.85 -0.39
N PHE A 95 -2.40 8.67 0.45
CA PHE A 95 -2.96 9.10 1.73
C PHE A 95 -2.86 10.60 1.95
N THR A 96 -3.86 11.34 1.46
CA THR A 96 -3.86 12.82 1.44
C THR A 96 -5.21 13.44 1.78
N SER A 97 -6.21 12.63 2.14
CA SER A 97 -7.53 13.13 2.57
C SER A 97 -7.44 13.76 3.96
N GLN A 98 -7.64 15.08 4.05
CA GLN A 98 -7.62 15.81 5.31
C GLN A 98 -8.75 15.37 6.24
N GLU A 99 -9.93 15.07 5.69
CA GLU A 99 -11.11 14.66 6.45
C GLU A 99 -10.90 13.31 7.12
N ILE A 100 -10.33 12.35 6.38
CA ILE A 100 -10.00 11.01 6.92
C ILE A 100 -8.89 11.13 7.97
N ILE A 101 -7.84 11.91 7.71
CA ILE A 101 -6.74 12.13 8.66
C ILE A 101 -7.25 12.78 9.95
N GLN A 102 -8.12 13.78 9.84
CA GLN A 102 -8.71 14.43 11.00
C GLN A 102 -9.58 13.45 11.81
N ALA A 103 -10.39 12.61 11.15
CA ALA A 103 -11.19 11.59 11.83
C ALA A 103 -10.33 10.56 12.59
N LEU A 104 -9.17 10.17 12.04
CA LEU A 104 -8.20 9.31 12.71
C LEU A 104 -7.56 9.98 13.92
N ILE A 105 -7.19 11.26 13.80
CA ILE A 105 -6.69 12.08 14.92
C ILE A 105 -7.74 12.18 16.03
N ASP A 106 -9.00 12.40 15.66
CA ASP A 106 -10.08 12.49 16.64
C ASP A 106 -10.33 11.13 17.32
N ALA A 107 -10.23 10.02 16.59
CA ALA A 107 -10.27 8.68 17.19
C ALA A 107 -9.13 8.47 18.19
N LYS A 108 -7.90 8.87 17.83
CA LYS A 108 -6.75 8.80 18.73
C LYS A 108 -6.97 9.62 20.00
N LYS A 109 -7.52 10.84 19.89
CA LYS A 109 -7.86 11.70 21.04
C LYS A 109 -8.93 11.08 21.94
N ARG A 110 -9.86 10.28 21.39
CA ARG A 110 -10.83 9.49 22.18
C ARG A 110 -10.21 8.29 22.90
N GLY A 111 -8.93 7.99 22.66
CA GLY A 111 -8.22 6.87 23.29
C GLY A 111 -8.14 5.61 22.43
N VAL A 112 -8.58 5.65 21.17
CA VAL A 112 -8.47 4.53 20.23
C VAL A 112 -7.01 4.30 19.83
N ASP A 113 -6.55 3.05 19.77
CA ASP A 113 -5.21 2.72 19.23
C ASP A 113 -5.20 2.84 17.71
N VAL A 114 -4.62 3.91 17.19
CA VAL A 114 -4.54 4.18 15.75
C VAL A 114 -3.13 3.94 15.23
N LYS A 115 -3.01 3.13 14.16
CA LYS A 115 -1.74 2.82 13.48
C LYS A 115 -1.92 2.79 11.97
N ILE A 116 -0.94 3.33 11.24
CA ILE A 116 -1.03 3.58 9.80
C ILE A 116 0.23 3.10 9.09
N ILE A 117 0.05 2.37 7.99
CA ILE A 117 1.10 2.03 7.03
C ILE A 117 0.78 2.71 5.71
N ILE A 118 1.75 3.42 5.12
CA ILE A 118 1.62 4.06 3.81
C ILE A 118 2.69 3.54 2.84
N ASP A 119 2.39 3.60 1.54
CA ASP A 119 3.40 3.33 0.50
C ASP A 119 4.49 4.40 0.48
N LYS A 120 5.71 4.01 0.09
CA LYS A 120 6.87 4.91 -0.05
C LYS A 120 6.65 6.11 -0.98
N SER A 121 5.73 6.02 -1.95
CA SER A 121 5.41 7.15 -2.85
C SER A 121 4.79 8.36 -2.13
N ASN A 122 4.24 8.20 -0.93
CA ASN A 122 3.71 9.33 -0.14
C ASN A 122 4.81 10.21 0.47
N VAL A 123 6.05 9.75 0.44
CA VAL A 123 7.22 10.45 0.98
C VAL A 123 8.35 10.59 -0.04
N SER A 124 8.11 10.23 -1.31
CA SER A 124 9.16 10.25 -2.32
C SER A 124 9.59 11.67 -2.66
N ASP A 125 10.91 11.80 -2.84
CA ASP A 125 11.65 13.05 -2.87
C ASP A 125 11.61 13.79 -4.22
N ASP A 126 10.87 13.27 -5.19
CA ASP A 126 10.99 13.68 -6.60
C ASP A 126 10.62 15.17 -6.82
N ASP A 127 9.86 15.78 -5.91
CA ASP A 127 9.46 17.20 -5.96
C ASP A 127 9.39 17.87 -4.56
N LYS A 128 10.47 17.80 -3.76
CA LYS A 128 10.54 18.40 -2.39
C LYS A 128 10.15 19.88 -2.30
N GLU A 129 10.28 20.63 -3.39
CA GLU A 129 10.03 22.07 -3.39
C GLU A 129 8.61 22.46 -3.81
N SER A 130 7.82 21.50 -4.32
CA SER A 130 6.43 21.80 -4.72
C SER A 130 5.57 22.16 -3.50
N SER A 131 4.63 23.07 -3.69
CA SER A 131 3.66 23.40 -2.62
C SER A 131 2.76 22.21 -2.26
N ARG A 132 2.60 21.26 -3.19
CA ARG A 132 1.82 20.04 -2.99
C ARG A 132 2.53 19.09 -2.01
N SER A 133 3.80 18.80 -2.25
CA SER A 133 4.60 17.91 -1.40
C SER A 133 4.74 18.45 0.02
N LYS A 134 4.83 19.78 0.19
CA LYS A 134 4.82 20.44 1.51
C LYS A 134 3.54 20.17 2.29
N LYS A 135 2.37 20.33 1.65
CA LYS A 135 1.06 20.08 2.31
C LYS A 135 0.88 18.61 2.67
N GLU A 136 1.24 17.70 1.76
CA GLU A 136 1.16 16.26 2.02
C GLU A 136 2.08 15.87 3.19
N LYS A 137 3.29 16.44 3.24
CA LYS A 137 4.20 16.27 4.37
C LYS A 137 3.64 16.83 5.68
N GLU A 138 3.05 18.02 5.68
CA GLU A 138 2.41 18.61 6.86
C GLU A 138 1.31 17.70 7.42
N LEU A 139 0.53 17.05 6.55
CA LEU A 139 -0.47 16.06 6.96
C LEU A 139 0.17 14.86 7.64
N LEU A 140 1.25 14.29 7.10
CA LEU A 140 1.97 13.18 7.73
C LEU A 140 2.62 13.58 9.05
N ASP A 141 3.22 14.77 9.12
CA ASP A 141 3.77 15.33 10.35
C ASP A 141 2.70 15.54 11.42
N SER A 142 1.48 15.91 11.03
CA SER A 142 0.35 16.08 11.96
C SER A 142 -0.09 14.77 12.60
N ILE A 143 -0.03 13.65 11.86
CA ILE A 143 -0.38 12.31 12.35
C ILE A 143 0.56 11.92 13.48
N VAL A 144 1.87 11.99 13.25
CA VAL A 144 2.87 11.63 14.25
C VAL A 144 2.88 12.60 15.43
N ALA A 145 2.62 13.89 15.19
CA ALA A 145 2.50 14.88 16.27
C ALA A 145 1.31 14.62 17.20
N ASN A 146 0.26 13.95 16.72
CA ASN A 146 -0.88 13.50 17.53
C ASN A 146 -0.69 12.09 18.12
N GLY A 147 0.53 11.54 18.08
CA GLY A 147 0.87 10.26 18.71
C GLY A 147 0.31 9.02 17.98
N ILE A 148 -0.04 9.16 16.70
CA ILE A 148 -0.43 8.05 15.84
C ILE A 148 0.84 7.40 15.28
N GLY A 149 0.95 6.08 15.39
CA GLY A 149 2.06 5.35 14.79
C GLY A 149 1.93 5.36 13.27
N LEU A 150 2.94 5.88 12.58
CA LEU A 150 2.99 5.93 11.11
C LEU A 150 4.24 5.21 10.61
N LYS A 151 4.05 4.28 9.68
CA LYS A 151 5.12 3.52 9.04
C LYS A 151 5.06 3.60 7.51
N ILE A 152 6.22 3.45 6.88
CA ILE A 152 6.38 3.47 5.42
C ILE A 152 6.73 2.05 4.96
N ASP A 153 5.94 1.53 4.02
CA ASP A 153 6.23 0.27 3.34
C ASP A 153 7.03 0.51 2.06
N SER A 154 8.29 0.08 2.07
CA SER A 154 9.24 0.24 0.97
C SER A 154 9.74 -1.09 0.39
N ASP A 155 9.33 -2.22 0.97
CA ASP A 155 9.79 -3.57 0.59
C ASP A 155 9.24 -4.02 -0.76
N PHE A 156 8.09 -3.46 -1.15
CA PHE A 156 7.43 -3.75 -2.42
C PHE A 156 7.69 -2.68 -3.46
N GLN A 157 7.44 -3.02 -4.73
CA GLN A 157 7.37 -2.02 -5.79
C GLN A 157 6.26 -1.00 -5.49
N ILE A 158 5.08 -1.50 -5.08
CA ILE A 158 3.92 -0.71 -4.68
C ILE A 158 3.19 -1.42 -3.53
N ALA A 159 3.02 -0.76 -2.39
CA ALA A 159 2.12 -1.18 -1.32
C ALA A 159 0.70 -0.67 -1.59
N HIS A 160 -0.05 -1.41 -2.41
CA HIS A 160 -1.26 -0.88 -3.07
C HIS A 160 -2.58 -1.04 -2.30
N SER A 161 -2.53 -1.40 -1.02
CA SER A 161 -3.73 -1.60 -0.19
C SER A 161 -4.46 -0.28 0.10
N LYS A 162 -5.79 -0.33 0.11
CA LYS A 162 -6.65 0.71 0.69
C LYS A 162 -7.60 0.01 1.65
N ILE A 163 -7.15 -0.14 2.88
CA ILE A 163 -7.88 -0.89 3.90
C ILE A 163 -7.88 -0.14 5.23
N MET A 164 -8.98 -0.30 5.97
CA MET A 164 -9.04 0.03 7.39
C MET A 164 -9.68 -1.13 8.15
N ILE A 165 -9.10 -1.49 9.28
CA ILE A 165 -9.65 -2.52 10.18
C ILE A 165 -10.03 -1.81 11.47
N ILE A 166 -11.30 -1.86 11.83
CA ILE A 166 -11.86 -1.17 12.99
C ILE A 166 -12.23 -2.20 14.05
N ASP A 167 -11.70 -2.00 15.26
CA ASP A 167 -11.95 -2.79 16.47
C ASP A 167 -11.74 -4.32 16.32
N GLY A 168 -11.01 -4.74 15.28
CA GLY A 168 -10.77 -6.14 14.95
C GLY A 168 -12.02 -6.89 14.47
N VAL A 169 -13.04 -6.17 13.98
CA VAL A 169 -14.32 -6.75 13.57
C VAL A 169 -14.83 -6.23 12.23
N ASP A 170 -14.61 -4.96 11.94
CA ASP A 170 -15.10 -4.31 10.73
C ASP A 170 -13.93 -4.02 9.77
N VAL A 171 -14.16 -4.21 8.48
CA VAL A 171 -13.16 -3.98 7.43
C VAL A 171 -13.71 -3.03 6.38
N ILE A 172 -12.99 -1.95 6.13
CA ILE A 172 -13.22 -1.03 5.01
C ILE A 172 -12.23 -1.38 3.91
N THR A 173 -12.70 -1.56 2.68
CA THR A 173 -11.84 -1.79 1.51
C THR A 173 -12.53 -1.48 0.19
N GLY A 174 -11.77 -1.38 -0.89
CA GLY A 174 -12.27 -1.08 -2.23
C GLY A 174 -11.15 -0.61 -3.14
N SER A 175 -11.51 0.07 -4.23
CA SER A 175 -10.52 0.75 -5.09
C SER A 175 -10.10 2.11 -4.55
N PHE A 176 -10.92 2.70 -3.68
CA PHE A 176 -10.82 4.08 -3.20
C PHE A 176 -9.50 4.40 -2.48
N ASN A 177 -8.64 5.20 -3.10
CA ASN A 177 -7.51 5.83 -2.42
C ASN A 177 -8.00 6.90 -1.44
N PHE A 178 -7.38 7.02 -0.28
CA PHE A 178 -7.79 7.98 0.76
C PHE A 178 -7.30 9.40 0.43
N THR A 179 -7.87 9.98 -0.61
CA THR A 179 -7.49 11.27 -1.21
C THR A 179 -8.72 12.06 -1.63
N HIS A 180 -8.59 13.38 -1.74
CA HIS A 180 -9.68 14.23 -2.26
C HIS A 180 -10.08 13.85 -3.70
N SER A 181 -9.12 13.48 -4.56
CA SER A 181 -9.41 13.13 -5.95
C SER A 181 -10.23 11.85 -6.08
N ALA A 182 -10.02 10.88 -5.19
CA ALA A 182 -10.78 9.65 -5.21
C ALA A 182 -12.28 9.90 -4.96
N GLU A 183 -12.62 10.85 -4.08
CA GLU A 183 -14.01 11.22 -3.80
C GLU A 183 -14.67 12.01 -4.94
N HIS A 184 -13.96 12.98 -5.53
CA HIS A 184 -14.60 13.98 -6.39
C HIS A 184 -14.34 13.78 -7.89
N ASN A 185 -13.27 13.07 -8.26
CA ASN A 185 -12.80 13.02 -9.65
C ASN A 185 -12.72 11.61 -10.23
N ASN A 186 -12.47 10.60 -9.41
CA ASN A 186 -12.26 9.22 -9.86
C ASN A 186 -13.56 8.41 -9.81
N ALA A 187 -13.63 7.37 -10.63
CA ALA A 187 -14.66 6.33 -10.50
C ALA A 187 -14.16 5.23 -9.57
N GLU A 188 -14.59 5.24 -8.30
CA GLU A 188 -14.16 4.28 -7.29
C GLU A 188 -15.34 3.53 -6.66
N ASN A 189 -15.02 2.45 -5.97
CA ASN A 189 -15.93 1.77 -5.05
C ASN A 189 -15.29 1.64 -3.67
N CYS A 190 -16.14 1.60 -2.64
CA CYS A 190 -15.75 1.31 -1.27
C CYS A 190 -16.84 0.49 -0.58
N LEU A 191 -16.40 -0.50 0.19
CA LEU A 191 -17.21 -1.36 1.02
C LEU A 191 -16.86 -1.14 2.48
N VAL A 192 -17.88 -1.13 3.34
CA VAL A 192 -17.72 -1.34 4.79
C VAL A 192 -18.36 -2.68 5.13
N ILE A 193 -17.55 -3.63 5.57
CA ILE A 193 -18.00 -4.98 5.93
C ILE A 193 -18.03 -5.05 7.45
N HIS A 194 -19.23 -5.07 8.01
CA HIS A 194 -19.46 -5.08 9.45
C HIS A 194 -19.59 -6.48 10.01
N GLY A 195 -19.08 -6.71 11.22
CA GLY A 195 -19.39 -7.89 12.03
C GLY A 195 -18.72 -9.19 11.57
N ASN A 196 -17.90 -9.17 10.52
CA ASN A 196 -17.22 -10.36 10.00
C ASN A 196 -15.83 -10.52 10.63
N LYS A 197 -15.81 -11.09 11.85
CA LYS A 197 -14.57 -11.31 12.61
C LYS A 197 -13.57 -12.22 11.91
N ASP A 198 -14.02 -13.27 11.23
CA ASP A 198 -13.13 -14.21 10.54
C ASP A 198 -12.38 -13.50 9.40
N LEU A 199 -13.09 -12.64 8.65
CA LEU A 199 -12.48 -11.77 7.66
C LEU A 199 -11.50 -10.78 8.31
N ALA A 200 -11.94 -10.07 9.36
CA ALA A 200 -11.14 -9.08 10.05
C ALA A 200 -9.83 -9.67 10.62
N VAL A 201 -9.84 -10.91 11.10
CA VAL A 201 -8.64 -11.62 11.58
C VAL A 201 -7.61 -11.79 10.47
N LEU A 202 -8.03 -12.22 9.26
CA LEU A 202 -7.11 -12.40 8.13
C LEU A 202 -6.48 -11.07 7.69
N TYR A 203 -7.29 -10.01 7.60
CA TYR A 203 -6.78 -8.66 7.31
C TYR A 203 -5.85 -8.16 8.41
N THR A 204 -6.18 -8.41 9.68
CA THR A 204 -5.36 -8.03 10.83
C THR A 204 -4.01 -8.74 10.81
N GLN A 205 -3.98 -10.04 10.51
CA GLN A 205 -2.73 -10.80 10.42
C GLN A 205 -1.83 -10.28 9.29
N ASN A 206 -2.41 -10.02 8.11
CA ASN A 206 -1.66 -9.41 7.01
C ASN A 206 -1.12 -8.02 7.38
N TRP A 207 -1.97 -7.17 7.98
CA TRP A 207 -1.60 -5.84 8.43
C TRP A 207 -0.49 -5.88 9.48
N GLN A 208 -0.58 -6.78 10.47
CA GLN A 208 0.42 -6.93 11.53
C GLN A 208 1.77 -7.39 10.99
N TRP A 209 1.78 -8.31 10.03
CA TRP A 209 3.00 -8.70 9.33
C TRP A 209 3.61 -7.51 8.60
N ARG A 210 2.81 -6.74 7.83
CA ARG A 210 3.36 -5.53 7.20
C ARG A 210 3.85 -4.52 8.23
N TRP A 211 3.14 -4.36 9.35
CA TRP A 211 3.57 -3.48 10.43
C TRP A 211 4.91 -3.92 11.03
N SER A 212 5.20 -5.22 11.17
CA SER A 212 6.47 -5.69 11.75
C SER A 212 7.66 -5.45 10.83
N GLU A 213 7.47 -5.57 9.52
CA GLU A 213 8.55 -5.45 8.53
C GLU A 213 8.84 -4.00 8.10
N THR A 214 7.94 -3.05 8.37
CA THR A 214 8.02 -1.69 7.84
C THR A 214 8.72 -0.70 8.77
N GLU A 215 9.28 0.36 8.18
CA GLU A 215 10.05 1.38 8.89
C GLU A 215 9.16 2.49 9.46
N ASN A 216 9.54 3.05 10.60
CA ASN A 216 8.84 4.22 11.15
C ASN A 216 9.03 5.45 10.25
N TYR A 217 7.95 6.20 10.05
CA TYR A 217 8.04 7.54 9.47
C TYR A 217 8.88 8.44 10.39
N LYS A 218 9.91 9.08 9.83
CA LYS A 218 10.76 10.03 10.53
C LYS A 218 10.36 11.43 10.11
N LYS A 219 9.88 12.21 11.08
CA LYS A 219 9.71 13.64 10.91
C LYS A 219 11.07 14.27 10.58
N SER A 220 11.12 15.07 9.52
CA SER A 220 12.28 15.91 9.19
C SER A 220 12.25 17.22 9.96
#